data_AF-A0A1F8MBN1-F1
#
_entry.id   AF-A0A1F8MBN1-F1
#
_cell.length_a   1.000
_cell.length_b   1.000
_cell.length_c   1.000
_cell.angle_alpha   90.00
_cell.angle_beta   90.00
_cell.angle_gamma   90.00
#
_symmetry.space_group_name_H-M   'P 1'
#
loop_
_entity.id
_entity.type
_entity.pdbx_description
1 polymer ?
#
loop_
_entity_poly.entity_id
_entity_poly.type
_entity_poly.pdbx_seq_one_letter_code
_entity_poly.pdbx_strand_id
1 'polypeptide(L)'
;MQREKPCCPAAAARLVKKLVLPGGFEVGIVNLENILKEVADLKLAGSEAIKKELLQRVKIYNYVAPSAESDYSKALLNEYEKLFGKRV
;
A
#
# COMPACT_ATOMS: atom_id res chain seq x y z
N MET A 1 -15.06 4.93 10.12
CA MET A 1 -15.52 3.59 10.54
C MET A 1 -14.48 2.99 11.45
N GLN A 2 -14.82 2.63 12.68
CA GLN A 2 -13.91 1.90 13.56
C GLN A 2 -13.66 0.52 12.93
N ARG A 3 -12.40 0.17 12.65
CA ARG A 3 -12.06 -1.15 12.09
C ARG A 3 -12.27 -2.19 13.17
N GLU A 4 -13.05 -3.22 12.85
CA GLU A 4 -13.25 -4.34 13.76
C GLU A 4 -11.90 -5.01 14.03
N LYS A 5 -11.55 -5.14 15.31
CA LYS A 5 -10.37 -5.87 15.74
C LYS A 5 -10.51 -7.32 15.24
N PRO A 6 -9.50 -7.89 14.57
CA PRO A 6 -9.58 -9.26 14.09
C PRO A 6 -9.81 -10.22 15.26
N CYS A 7 -10.70 -11.19 15.07
CA CYS A 7 -11.11 -12.13 16.12
C CYS A 7 -9.98 -13.08 16.57
N CYS A 8 -8.98 -13.32 15.72
CA CYS A 8 -7.86 -14.20 16.00
C CYS A 8 -6.61 -13.82 15.17
N PRO A 9 -5.42 -14.36 15.51
CA PRO A 9 -4.19 -14.12 14.74
C PRO A 9 -4.31 -14.53 13.27
N ALA A 10 -5.03 -15.61 12.97
CA ALA A 10 -5.26 -16.05 11.59
C ALA A 10 -6.11 -15.04 10.80
N ALA A 11 -7.11 -14.40 11.44
CA ALA A 11 -7.86 -13.32 10.82
C ALA A 11 -6.99 -12.08 10.57
N ALA A 12 -6.10 -11.74 11.52
CA ALA A 12 -5.16 -10.64 11.35
C ALA A 12 -4.18 -10.90 10.19
N ALA A 13 -3.65 -12.12 10.06
CA ALA A 13 -2.74 -12.50 8.97
C ALA A 13 -3.39 -12.35 7.58
N ARG A 14 -4.69 -12.60 7.45
CA ARG A 14 -5.42 -12.43 6.17
C ARG A 14 -5.52 -10.97 5.71
N LEU A 15 -5.30 -10.01 6.61
CA LEU A 15 -5.25 -8.58 6.29
C LEU A 15 -3.90 -8.14 5.72
N VAL A 16 -2.88 -9.01 5.77
CA VAL A 16 -1.57 -8.77 5.17
C VAL A 16 -1.62 -9.16 3.70
N LYS A 17 -1.18 -8.27 2.83
CA LYS A 17 -1.11 -8.50 1.39
C LYS A 17 0.32 -8.42 0.93
N LYS A 18 0.64 -9.22 -0.09
CA LYS A 18 1.96 -9.26 -0.68
C LYS A 18 2.21 -8.02 -1.53
N LEU A 19 3.36 -7.39 -1.35
CA LEU A 19 3.91 -6.37 -2.24
C LEU A 19 5.25 -6.87 -2.78
N VAL A 20 5.45 -6.74 -4.09
CA VAL A 20 6.70 -7.12 -4.75
C VAL A 20 7.53 -5.87 -4.98
N LEU A 21 8.69 -5.79 -4.35
CA LEU A 21 9.66 -4.71 -4.50
C LEU A 21 10.51 -4.90 -5.78
N PRO A 22 11.25 -3.86 -6.23
CA PRO A 22 12.27 -4.01 -7.27
C PRO A 22 13.22 -5.17 -6.97
N GLY A 23 13.64 -5.89 -8.02
CA GLY A 23 14.48 -7.09 -7.88
C GLY A 23 13.72 -8.36 -7.45
N GLY A 24 12.39 -8.29 -7.31
CA GLY A 24 11.54 -9.47 -7.05
C GLY A 24 11.42 -9.85 -5.57
N PHE A 25 11.92 -9.02 -4.66
CA PHE A 25 11.79 -9.26 -3.22
C PHE A 25 10.34 -9.07 -2.75
N GLU A 26 9.82 -10.03 -1.99
CA GLU A 26 8.41 -10.02 -1.56
C GLU A 26 8.29 -9.63 -0.08
N VAL A 27 7.39 -8.70 0.22
CA VAL A 27 7.09 -8.24 1.59
C VAL A 27 5.60 -8.32 1.89
N GLY A 28 5.26 -8.57 3.14
CA GLY A 28 3.89 -8.47 3.64
C GLY A 28 3.57 -7.05 4.10
N ILE A 29 2.52 -6.44 3.53
CA ILE A 29 2.03 -5.13 3.93
C ILE A 29 0.67 -5.27 4.59
N VAL A 30 0.58 -4.85 5.84
CA VAL A 30 -0.69 -4.76 6.58
C VAL A 30 -1.55 -3.68 5.93
N ASN A 31 -2.82 -4.00 5.69
CA ASN A 31 -3.85 -3.04 5.27
C ASN A 31 -3.63 -2.40 3.89
N LEU A 32 -2.86 -3.04 3.01
CA LEU A 32 -2.52 -2.50 1.68
C LEU A 32 -3.74 -2.20 0.81
N GLU A 33 -4.70 -3.12 0.72
CA GLU A 33 -5.90 -2.95 -0.15
C GLU A 33 -6.71 -1.70 0.20
N ASN A 34 -6.91 -1.45 1.50
CA ASN A 34 -7.63 -0.27 1.95
C ASN A 34 -6.85 1.01 1.67
N ILE A 35 -5.52 1.00 1.89
CA ILE A 35 -4.67 2.16 1.58
C ILE A 35 -4.77 2.49 0.09
N LEU A 36 -4.67 1.50 -0.80
CA LEU A 36 -4.77 1.71 -2.25
C LEU A 36 -6.13 2.31 -2.65
N LYS A 37 -7.23 1.76 -2.09
CA LYS A 37 -8.60 2.29 -2.31
C LYS A 37 -8.75 3.73 -1.81
N GLU A 38 -8.37 3.98 -0.57
CA GLU A 38 -8.52 5.30 0.05
C GLU A 38 -7.71 6.37 -0.72
N VAL A 39 -6.52 6.03 -1.22
CA VAL A 39 -5.74 6.95 -2.08
C VAL A 39 -6.39 7.15 -3.44
N ALA A 40 -7.00 6.12 -4.03
CA ALA A 40 -7.72 6.25 -5.29
C ALA A 40 -8.92 7.21 -5.16
N ASP A 41 -9.59 7.20 -4.02
CA ASP A 41 -10.73 8.08 -3.74
C ASP A 41 -10.33 9.55 -3.58
N LEU A 42 -9.07 9.85 -3.25
CA LEU A 42 -8.55 11.22 -3.20
C LEU A 42 -8.42 11.88 -4.58
N LYS A 43 -8.42 11.08 -5.67
CA LYS A 43 -8.27 11.56 -7.05
C LYS A 43 -7.04 12.47 -7.23
N LEU A 44 -5.92 12.12 -6.59
CA LEU A 44 -4.67 12.85 -6.73
C LEU A 44 -4.18 12.83 -8.18
N ALA A 45 -3.68 13.97 -8.65
CA ALA A 45 -3.10 14.09 -9.98
C ALA A 45 -1.58 13.87 -9.93
N GLY A 46 -1.09 12.97 -10.78
CA GLY A 46 0.34 12.72 -10.97
C GLY A 46 0.90 11.63 -10.05
N SER A 47 1.83 10.86 -10.62
CA SER A 47 2.45 9.69 -9.99
C SER A 47 3.21 10.03 -8.70
N GLU A 48 3.90 11.17 -8.64
CA GLU A 48 4.66 11.57 -7.45
C GLU A 48 3.76 11.90 -6.24
N ALA A 49 2.62 12.55 -6.46
CA ALA A 49 1.65 12.81 -5.40
C ALA A 49 1.06 11.49 -4.86
N ILE A 50 0.73 10.56 -5.75
CA ILE A 50 0.21 9.23 -5.41
C ILE A 50 1.26 8.43 -4.63
N LYS A 51 2.50 8.36 -5.11
CA LYS A 51 3.61 7.68 -4.42
C LYS A 51 3.80 8.19 -2.99
N LYS A 52 3.83 9.52 -2.83
CA LYS A 52 4.02 10.16 -1.52
C LYS A 52 2.90 9.79 -0.56
N GLU A 53 1.65 9.91 -0.99
CA GLU A 53 0.48 9.60 -0.16
C GLU A 53 0.45 8.10 0.22
N LEU A 54 0.68 7.21 -0.75
CA LEU A 54 0.74 5.77 -0.51
C LEU A 54 1.80 5.41 0.54
N LEU A 55 3.02 5.92 0.37
CA LEU A 55 4.13 5.65 1.29
C LEU A 55 3.82 6.19 2.70
N GLN A 56 3.26 7.39 2.81
CA GLN A 56 2.87 7.98 4.09
C GLN A 56 1.86 7.11 4.83
N ARG A 57 0.81 6.62 4.14
CA ARG A 57 -0.21 5.75 4.75
C ARG A 57 0.30 4.36 5.11
N VAL A 58 1.16 3.77 4.29
CA VAL A 58 1.79 2.47 4.58
C VAL A 58 2.62 2.55 5.86
N LYS A 59 3.38 3.62 6.04
CA LYS A 59 4.23 3.86 7.23
C LYS A 59 3.46 4.01 8.54
N ILE A 60 2.14 4.24 8.51
CA ILE A 60 1.29 4.28 9.72
C ILE A 60 1.20 2.89 10.37
N TYR A 61 1.16 1.83 9.57
CA TYR A 61 0.91 0.46 10.02
C TYR A 61 2.11 -0.48 9.84
N ASN A 62 3.11 -0.06 9.07
CA ASN A 62 4.24 -0.89 8.68
C ASN A 62 5.55 -0.10 8.86
N TYR A 63 6.61 -0.78 9.28
CA TYR A 63 7.94 -0.18 9.25
C TYR A 63 8.48 -0.19 7.82
N VAL A 64 8.93 0.98 7.35
CA VAL A 64 9.68 1.12 6.10
C VAL A 64 10.98 1.84 6.44
N ALA A 65 12.10 1.17 6.23
CA ALA A 65 13.41 1.78 6.46
C ALA A 65 13.60 2.98 5.51
N PRO A 66 14.18 4.11 5.96
CA PRO A 66 14.39 5.29 5.11
C PRO A 66 15.13 4.99 3.80
N SER A 67 16.11 4.07 3.84
CA SER A 67 16.87 3.64 2.67
C SER A 67 16.04 2.87 1.63
N ALA A 68 14.88 2.32 2.02
CA ALA A 68 14.01 1.53 1.15
C ALA A 68 12.77 2.30 0.65
N GLU A 69 12.59 3.56 1.03
CA GLU A 69 11.39 4.35 0.70
C GLU A 69 11.16 4.49 -0.83
N SER A 70 12.24 4.64 -1.59
CA SER A 70 12.18 4.72 -3.06
C SER A 70 11.64 3.42 -3.68
N ASP A 71 12.09 2.28 -3.18
CA ASP A 71 11.66 0.98 -3.68
C ASP A 71 10.22 0.66 -3.31
N TYR A 72 9.83 0.97 -2.07
CA TYR A 72 8.45 0.83 -1.61
C TYR A 72 7.51 1.75 -2.39
N SER A 73 7.84 3.03 -2.55
CA SER A 73 6.98 3.97 -3.27
C SER A 73 6.75 3.57 -4.73
N LYS A 74 7.79 3.09 -5.43
CA LYS A 74 7.66 2.55 -6.79
C LYS A 74 6.77 1.31 -6.83
N ALA A 75 7.00 0.35 -5.92
CA ALA A 75 6.20 -0.87 -5.86
C ALA A 75 4.73 -0.58 -5.55
N LEU A 76 4.46 0.34 -4.61
CA LEU A 76 3.11 0.77 -4.24
C LEU A 76 2.38 1.44 -5.41
N LEU A 77 3.06 2.32 -6.14
CA LEU A 77 2.47 2.94 -7.33
C LEU A 77 2.16 1.89 -8.40
N ASN A 78 3.07 0.95 -8.67
CA ASN A 78 2.82 -0.11 -9.64
C ASN A 78 1.57 -0.92 -9.24
N GLU A 79 1.42 -1.25 -7.96
CA GLU A 79 0.26 -1.99 -7.47
C GLU A 79 -1.04 -1.16 -7.55
N TYR A 80 -0.95 0.13 -7.24
CA TYR A 80 -2.05 1.08 -7.43
C TYR A 80 -2.50 1.16 -8.88
N GLU A 81 -1.57 1.31 -9.82
CA GLU A 81 -1.86 1.43 -11.25
C GLU A 81 -2.45 0.15 -11.85
N LYS A 82 -2.05 -1.04 -11.38
CA LYS A 82 -2.71 -2.30 -11.78
C LYS A 82 -4.20 -2.32 -11.46
N LEU A 83 -4.59 -1.73 -10.33
CA LEU A 83 -5.97 -1.75 -9.83
C LEU A 83 -6.79 -0.55 -10.31
N PHE A 84 -6.16 0.62 -10.47
CA PHE A 84 -6.86 1.90 -10.70
C PHE A 84 -6.33 2.70 -11.89
N GLY A 85 -5.23 2.28 -12.52
CA GLY A 85 -4.58 2.98 -13.65
C GLY A 85 -5.36 2.94 -14.97
N LYS A 86 -6.55 2.35 -14.99
CA LYS A 86 -7.53 2.47 -16.07
C LYS A 86 -8.86 2.97 -15.52
N ARG A 87 -8.99 4.29 -15.38
CA ARG A 87 -10.26 4.96 -15.67
C ARG A 87 -10.03 5.71 -16.96
N VAL A 88 -10.54 5.11 -18.04
CA VAL A 88 -10.66 5.70 -19.38
C VAL A 88 -11.48 6.99 -19.27
#